data_AF-A0A7S2LG87-F1
#
_entry.id   AF-A0A7S2LG87-F1
#
_cell.length_a   1.000
_cell.length_b   1.000
_cell.length_c   1.000
_cell.angle_alpha   90.00
_cell.angle_beta   90.00
_cell.angle_gamma   90.00
#
_symmetry.space_group_name_H-M   'P 1'
#
loop_
_entity.id
_entity.type
_entity.pdbx_description
1 polymer ?
#
loop_
_entity_poly.entity_id
_entity_poly.type
_entity_poly.pdbx_seq_one_letter_code
_entity_poly.pdbx_strand_id
1 'polypeptide(L)'
;MRTRLPFRSQFRPRASIMMRSLCSRIAVLSSLFIANDIAMAQTSICESDNCETNSDTGAKTCTFTTKVDLYAGELGYYTFDECTGTNPTIGMEVGVTYKFLQYDRSNYMHPLGFAYLPDGAHDDVDELEPTIDPPSATAKQAPCSASAGCPAPMYFQNGEYLGTYSNNAALVNVTSGEDNFGLDDYEPKFLQPITQWVEHGEFMVALKFDDDDFDEDIFYFCHVHQYMTGRIKIISSSSGDVKNPLNIPPIPYAYDVVSEFDQSCGTFNLTDYQLPHAECPDKFVCDVPEDNTALKSFSSCIEAMDCAMVVGMTNYVSAQSEVALFIHQMIPHHQNAVNMAKALLKTGTLTCDDLLQESDDCAMEAILRDIVNGQNMQIQAMRGVLESMNYPAEDDCKVTVLAIDEDETNGSTGKSTMVNNKLVLVATLMVTTLATL
;
A
#
# COMPACT_ATOMS: atom_id res chain seq x y z
N MET A 1 1.57 -14.33 42.03
CA MET A 1 2.20 -13.10 41.54
C MET A 1 2.63 -13.33 40.10
N ARG A 2 1.77 -12.99 39.15
CA ARG A 2 2.04 -12.92 37.72
C ARG A 2 1.32 -11.67 37.24
N THR A 3 2.09 -10.65 36.89
CA THR A 3 1.62 -9.39 36.33
C THR A 3 1.19 -9.63 34.90
N ARG A 4 -0.11 -9.46 34.63
CA ARG A 4 -0.69 -9.34 33.29
C ARG A 4 -0.31 -7.96 32.74
N LEU A 5 0.31 -7.93 31.57
CA LEU A 5 0.41 -6.71 30.75
C LEU A 5 -0.90 -6.59 29.94
N PRO A 6 -1.59 -5.43 29.95
CA PRO A 6 -2.72 -5.18 29.07
C PRO A 6 -2.21 -4.45 27.82
N PHE A 7 -2.17 -5.15 26.68
CA PHE A 7 -2.12 -4.51 25.37
C PHE A 7 -3.57 -4.42 24.88
N ARG A 8 -4.24 -3.31 25.22
CA ARG A 8 -5.51 -2.89 24.61
C ARG A 8 -5.53 -1.37 24.60
N SER A 9 -5.87 -0.80 23.45
CA SER A 9 -6.07 0.63 23.15
C SER A 9 -4.84 1.51 22.90
N GLN A 10 -4.28 1.44 21.69
CA GLN A 10 -3.69 2.60 21.02
C GLN A 10 -4.02 2.49 19.54
N PHE A 11 -5.16 3.04 19.13
CA PHE A 11 -5.50 3.59 17.81
C PHE A 11 -7.02 3.86 17.84
N ARG A 12 -7.37 4.93 18.56
CA ARG A 12 -8.65 5.63 18.44
C ARG A 12 -8.35 7.10 18.73
N PRO A 13 -8.31 8.01 17.75
CA PRO A 13 -8.29 9.43 18.06
C PRO A 13 -9.69 9.82 18.56
N ARG A 14 -9.81 10.07 19.87
CA ARG A 14 -11.01 10.71 20.44
C ARG A 14 -10.91 12.22 20.26
N ALA A 15 -11.87 12.76 19.51
CA ALA A 15 -12.52 14.07 19.63
C ALA A 15 -11.68 15.35 19.54
N SER A 16 -12.01 16.20 18.56
CA SER A 16 -11.81 17.65 18.63
C SER A 16 -13.02 18.36 18.02
N ILE A 17 -13.91 18.89 18.86
CA ILE A 17 -14.08 20.33 19.15
C ILE A 17 -14.40 21.15 17.89
N MET A 18 -15.68 21.53 17.78
CA MET A 18 -16.17 22.63 16.95
C MET A 18 -15.31 23.88 17.16
N MET A 19 -14.67 24.37 16.10
CA MET A 19 -14.20 25.75 16.04
C MET A 19 -14.61 26.38 14.71
N ARG A 20 -15.68 27.17 14.76
CA ARG A 20 -16.03 28.12 13.72
C ARG A 20 -14.96 29.22 13.69
N SER A 21 -14.36 29.46 12.53
CA SER A 21 -13.69 30.76 12.29
C SER A 21 -13.81 31.16 10.82
N LEU A 22 -14.49 32.29 10.60
CA LEU A 22 -14.43 33.09 9.39
C LEU A 22 -13.01 33.64 9.20
N CYS A 23 -12.43 33.51 8.00
CA CYS A 23 -11.76 34.66 7.39
C CYS A 23 -11.55 34.49 5.87
N SER A 24 -11.55 35.63 5.19
CA SER A 24 -11.74 35.83 3.76
C SER A 24 -10.57 35.48 2.85
N ARG A 25 -10.93 34.91 1.69
CA ARG A 25 -10.50 35.24 0.32
C ARG A 25 -9.20 36.04 0.16
N ILE A 26 -8.15 35.38 -0.36
CA ILE A 26 -7.33 35.89 -1.46
C ILE A 26 -7.07 34.73 -2.42
N ALA A 27 -7.58 34.87 -3.64
CA ALA A 27 -7.30 33.98 -4.77
C ALA A 27 -6.11 34.54 -5.56
N VAL A 28 -5.15 33.68 -5.92
CA VAL A 28 -4.33 33.86 -7.13
C VAL A 28 -4.14 32.50 -7.77
N LEU A 29 -4.36 32.48 -9.09
CA LEU A 29 -4.48 31.34 -9.97
C LEU A 29 -3.17 30.56 -10.15
N SER A 30 -3.27 29.23 -10.10
CA SER A 30 -2.44 28.32 -10.89
C SER A 30 -3.30 27.14 -11.37
N SER A 31 -3.72 27.28 -12.63
CA SER A 31 -4.00 26.27 -13.65
C SER A 31 -4.64 24.93 -13.26
N LEU A 32 -5.90 24.80 -13.70
CA LEU A 32 -6.72 23.61 -13.91
C LEU A 32 -5.94 22.31 -14.21
N PHE A 33 -6.01 21.36 -13.29
CA PHE A 33 -6.41 19.99 -13.57
C PHE A 33 -7.49 19.62 -12.56
N ILE A 34 -8.73 20.05 -12.82
CA ILE A 34 -9.88 19.41 -12.18
C ILE A 34 -9.95 18.04 -12.85
N ALA A 35 -9.61 16.98 -12.10
CA ALA A 35 -9.90 15.62 -12.51
C ALA A 35 -11.38 15.55 -12.83
N ASN A 36 -11.69 15.42 -14.12
CA ASN A 36 -13.03 15.23 -14.60
C ASN A 36 -13.32 13.72 -14.40
N ASP A 37 -13.53 13.30 -13.15
CA ASP A 37 -13.93 11.93 -12.81
C ASP A 37 -15.36 11.70 -13.28
N ILE A 38 -15.48 11.46 -14.57
CA ILE A 38 -16.67 10.86 -15.16
C ILE A 38 -16.67 9.42 -14.65
N ALA A 39 -17.69 9.04 -13.88
CA ALA A 39 -17.96 7.65 -13.56
C ALA A 39 -17.97 6.84 -14.87
N MET A 40 -16.89 6.13 -15.15
CA MET A 40 -16.76 5.33 -16.35
C MET A 40 -17.57 4.04 -16.16
N ALA A 41 -18.35 3.66 -17.18
CA ALA A 41 -19.02 2.37 -17.20
C ALA A 41 -17.98 1.25 -17.35
N GLN A 42 -18.13 0.19 -16.57
CA GLN A 42 -17.17 -0.93 -16.55
C GLN A 42 -17.35 -1.88 -17.74
N THR A 43 -16.23 -2.35 -18.30
CA THR A 43 -16.21 -3.25 -19.47
C THR A 43 -15.94 -4.72 -19.13
N SER A 44 -15.46 -5.03 -17.92
CA SER A 44 -15.29 -6.41 -17.45
C SER A 44 -15.43 -6.50 -15.93
N ILE A 45 -16.40 -7.31 -15.48
CA ILE A 45 -16.60 -7.70 -14.08
C ILE A 45 -16.18 -9.15 -13.96
N CYS A 46 -15.34 -9.47 -12.99
CA CYS A 46 -14.95 -10.84 -12.71
C CYS A 46 -15.97 -11.48 -11.76
N GLU A 47 -16.60 -12.57 -12.19
CA GLU A 47 -17.43 -13.39 -11.33
C GLU A 47 -16.71 -14.69 -11.01
N SER A 48 -16.88 -15.20 -9.78
CA SER A 48 -16.34 -16.50 -9.40
C SER A 48 -17.01 -17.61 -10.23
N ASP A 49 -16.21 -18.45 -10.87
CA ASP A 49 -16.67 -19.67 -11.54
C ASP A 49 -16.77 -20.86 -10.56
N ASN A 50 -16.26 -20.69 -9.33
CA ASN A 50 -16.29 -21.67 -8.26
C ASN A 50 -17.48 -21.46 -7.33
N CYS A 51 -18.68 -21.79 -7.84
CA CYS A 51 -19.94 -21.69 -7.10
C CYS A 51 -20.61 -23.05 -6.88
N GLU A 52 -21.02 -23.31 -5.65
CA GLU A 52 -21.77 -24.49 -5.23
C GLU A 52 -23.16 -24.08 -4.72
N THR A 53 -24.15 -24.94 -4.95
CA THR A 53 -25.50 -24.77 -4.40
C THR A 53 -25.84 -25.93 -3.49
N ASN A 54 -26.14 -25.64 -2.23
CA ASN A 54 -26.59 -26.65 -1.29
C ASN A 54 -27.94 -27.22 -1.75
N SER A 55 -28.01 -28.53 -1.98
CA SER A 55 -29.21 -29.19 -2.53
C SER A 55 -30.41 -29.19 -1.56
N ASP A 56 -30.16 -29.08 -0.26
CA ASP A 56 -31.21 -29.13 0.77
C ASP A 56 -31.76 -27.74 1.09
N THR A 57 -30.91 -26.72 1.12
CA THR A 57 -31.30 -25.34 1.48
C THR A 57 -31.47 -24.42 0.29
N GLY A 58 -30.94 -24.79 -0.88
CA GLY A 58 -30.85 -23.92 -2.06
C GLY A 58 -29.84 -22.78 -1.90
N ALA A 59 -29.09 -22.72 -0.81
CA ALA A 59 -28.11 -21.67 -0.56
C ALA A 59 -26.93 -21.78 -1.54
N LYS A 60 -26.69 -20.73 -2.31
CA LYS A 60 -25.55 -20.61 -3.22
C LYS A 60 -24.35 -20.01 -2.48
N THR A 61 -23.18 -20.63 -2.65
CA THR A 61 -21.91 -20.17 -2.12
C THR A 61 -20.89 -20.14 -3.25
N CYS A 62 -20.23 -19.00 -3.43
CA CYS A 62 -19.15 -18.83 -4.40
C CYS A 62 -17.82 -18.57 -3.67
N THR A 63 -16.70 -18.86 -4.33
CA THR A 63 -15.36 -18.78 -3.71
C THR A 63 -14.42 -17.93 -4.54
N PHE A 64 -13.69 -17.05 -3.87
CA PHE A 64 -12.52 -16.37 -4.41
C PHE A 64 -11.28 -16.79 -3.62
N THR A 65 -10.21 -17.15 -4.32
CA THR A 65 -8.92 -17.50 -3.71
C THR A 65 -8.01 -16.29 -3.74
N THR A 66 -7.91 -15.59 -2.62
CA THR A 66 -7.20 -14.32 -2.49
C THR A 66 -5.70 -14.54 -2.43
N LYS A 67 -4.95 -13.73 -3.19
CA LYS A 67 -3.49 -13.61 -3.17
C LYS A 67 -3.08 -12.15 -3.28
N VAL A 68 -1.80 -11.86 -3.05
CA VAL A 68 -1.20 -10.55 -3.30
C VAL A 68 -0.05 -10.69 -4.28
N ASP A 69 -0.12 -9.96 -5.40
CA ASP A 69 1.03 -9.79 -6.27
C ASP A 69 1.92 -8.67 -5.70
N LEU A 70 2.97 -9.07 -4.98
CA LEU A 70 3.95 -8.16 -4.39
C LEU A 70 4.65 -7.27 -5.43
N TYR A 71 4.65 -7.66 -6.71
CA TYR A 71 5.36 -6.96 -7.78
C TYR A 71 4.50 -5.94 -8.52
N ALA A 72 3.21 -5.80 -8.15
CA ALA A 72 2.26 -4.96 -8.88
C ALA A 72 2.30 -3.45 -8.51
N GLY A 73 3.17 -3.04 -7.58
CA GLY A 73 3.32 -1.65 -7.11
C GLY A 73 4.29 -1.55 -5.94
N GLU A 74 4.30 -0.43 -5.20
CA GLU A 74 5.08 -0.27 -3.95
C GLU A 74 4.68 -1.34 -2.92
N LEU A 75 3.37 -1.49 -2.73
CA LEU A 75 2.74 -2.37 -1.74
C LEU A 75 2.44 -3.77 -2.28
N GLY A 76 2.30 -3.88 -3.60
CA GLY A 76 1.60 -4.99 -4.25
C GLY A 76 0.08 -4.80 -4.25
N TYR A 77 -0.63 -5.69 -4.95
CA TYR A 77 -2.09 -5.60 -5.10
C TYR A 77 -2.76 -6.96 -5.01
N TYR A 78 -4.02 -6.98 -4.58
CA TYR A 78 -4.78 -8.22 -4.50
C TYR A 78 -4.99 -8.83 -5.88
N THR A 79 -5.01 -10.16 -5.91
CA THR A 79 -5.41 -10.97 -7.06
C THR A 79 -6.35 -12.05 -6.55
N PHE A 80 -7.19 -12.57 -7.42
CA PHE A 80 -7.99 -13.76 -7.13
C PHE A 80 -7.69 -14.79 -8.22
N ASP A 81 -7.49 -16.06 -7.86
CA ASP A 81 -7.18 -17.10 -8.86
C ASP A 81 -8.27 -17.23 -9.94
N GLU A 82 -9.51 -16.87 -9.60
CA GLU A 82 -10.67 -16.86 -10.48
C GLU A 82 -10.68 -15.64 -11.43
N CYS A 83 -9.79 -14.67 -11.24
CA CYS A 83 -9.76 -13.41 -11.97
C CYS A 83 -8.42 -13.14 -12.65
N THR A 84 -8.44 -12.34 -13.71
CA THR A 84 -7.21 -11.86 -14.37
C THR A 84 -6.82 -10.48 -13.87
N GLY A 85 -5.52 -10.28 -13.61
CA GLY A 85 -4.96 -8.99 -13.23
C GLY A 85 -5.09 -8.69 -11.73
N THR A 86 -4.63 -7.49 -11.36
CA THR A 86 -4.53 -7.01 -9.98
C THR A 86 -5.65 -6.04 -9.64
N ASN A 87 -6.08 -6.05 -8.38
CA ASN A 87 -7.29 -5.39 -7.88
C ASN A 87 -8.47 -5.48 -8.87
N PRO A 88 -8.80 -6.69 -9.38
CA PRO A 88 -9.86 -6.83 -10.36
C PRO A 88 -11.18 -6.38 -9.73
N THR A 89 -12.04 -5.76 -10.53
CA THR A 89 -13.41 -5.56 -10.05
C THR A 89 -14.17 -6.86 -10.10
N ILE A 90 -14.68 -7.28 -8.96
CA ILE A 90 -15.44 -8.52 -8.81
C ILE A 90 -16.94 -8.24 -8.76
N GLY A 91 -17.75 -9.22 -9.15
CA GLY A 91 -19.21 -9.19 -9.06
C GLY A 91 -19.69 -10.04 -7.90
N MET A 92 -20.64 -9.51 -7.12
CA MET A 92 -21.32 -10.23 -6.05
C MET A 92 -22.84 -10.12 -6.18
N GLU A 93 -23.49 -11.26 -6.36
CA GLU A 93 -24.94 -11.40 -6.36
C GLU A 93 -25.52 -11.21 -4.95
N VAL A 94 -26.55 -10.36 -4.82
CA VAL A 94 -27.26 -10.12 -3.55
C VAL A 94 -27.78 -11.43 -2.95
N GLY A 95 -27.53 -11.62 -1.65
CA GLY A 95 -28.00 -12.77 -0.88
C GLY A 95 -27.17 -14.06 -1.04
N VAL A 96 -26.24 -14.09 -1.99
CA VAL A 96 -25.27 -15.20 -2.16
C VAL A 96 -24.13 -15.05 -1.15
N THR A 97 -23.62 -16.18 -0.66
CA THR A 97 -22.44 -16.20 0.20
C THR A 97 -21.18 -16.25 -0.64
N TYR A 98 -20.24 -15.34 -0.42
CA TYR A 98 -18.91 -15.37 -1.03
C TYR A 98 -17.88 -15.68 0.04
N LYS A 99 -17.01 -16.66 -0.23
CA LYS A 99 -15.87 -17.02 0.63
C LYS A 99 -14.58 -16.53 -0.02
N PHE A 100 -13.80 -15.77 0.72
CA PHE A 100 -12.49 -15.27 0.32
C PHE A 100 -11.43 -16.05 1.09
N LEU A 101 -10.74 -16.96 0.41
CA LEU A 101 -9.71 -17.80 1.03
C LEU A 101 -8.39 -17.03 1.08
N GLN A 102 -7.80 -16.87 2.27
CA GLN A 102 -6.57 -16.10 2.52
C GLN A 102 -5.42 -16.96 3.07
N TYR A 103 -5.30 -18.22 2.63
CA TYR A 103 -4.24 -19.12 3.09
C TYR A 103 -2.94 -19.01 2.28
N ASP A 104 -2.95 -18.37 1.10
CA ASP A 104 -1.72 -18.20 0.33
C ASP A 104 -0.74 -17.28 1.07
N ARG A 105 0.54 -17.67 1.13
CA ARG A 105 1.57 -16.95 1.88
C ARG A 105 1.77 -15.49 1.46
N SER A 106 1.34 -15.11 0.26
CA SER A 106 1.34 -13.71 -0.18
C SER A 106 0.38 -12.83 0.62
N ASN A 107 -0.66 -13.40 1.24
CA ASN A 107 -1.60 -12.67 2.12
C ASN A 107 -0.99 -12.30 3.48
N TYR A 108 0.23 -12.72 3.80
CA TYR A 108 0.89 -12.30 5.03
C TYR A 108 0.88 -10.78 5.15
N MET A 109 0.45 -10.21 6.29
CA MET A 109 0.22 -8.78 6.51
C MET A 109 -0.84 -8.12 5.59
N HIS A 110 -1.70 -8.89 4.92
CA HIS A 110 -2.78 -8.39 4.07
C HIS A 110 -4.16 -8.99 4.44
N PRO A 111 -4.65 -8.75 5.67
CA PRO A 111 -6.01 -9.16 6.05
C PRO A 111 -7.04 -8.40 5.20
N LEU A 112 -7.95 -9.13 4.57
CA LEU A 112 -8.95 -8.58 3.68
C LEU A 112 -10.09 -7.94 4.48
N GLY A 113 -10.31 -6.65 4.25
CA GLY A 113 -11.43 -5.88 4.78
C GLY A 113 -12.46 -5.53 3.72
N PHE A 114 -13.65 -5.10 4.15
CA PHE A 114 -14.73 -4.66 3.27
C PHE A 114 -15.34 -3.35 3.76
N ALA A 115 -15.57 -2.40 2.85
CA ALA A 115 -16.09 -1.08 3.21
C ALA A 115 -17.05 -0.52 2.16
N TYR A 116 -17.86 0.46 2.55
CA TYR A 116 -18.73 1.18 1.63
C TYR A 116 -17.98 2.24 0.81
N LEU A 117 -16.77 2.61 1.25
CA LEU A 117 -15.89 3.57 0.59
C LEU A 117 -14.47 2.98 0.45
N PRO A 118 -13.68 3.46 -0.53
CA PRO A 118 -12.29 3.01 -0.69
C PRO A 118 -11.47 3.20 0.59
N ASP A 119 -10.51 2.30 0.79
CA ASP A 119 -9.52 2.25 1.87
C ASP A 119 -10.05 2.07 3.30
N GLY A 120 -11.38 2.01 3.50
CA GLY A 120 -11.99 1.59 4.75
C GLY A 120 -11.44 2.36 5.96
N ALA A 121 -11.03 1.63 7.02
CA ALA A 121 -10.51 2.24 8.25
C ALA A 121 -9.31 3.19 8.06
N HIS A 122 -8.58 3.14 6.94
CA HIS A 122 -7.45 4.06 6.72
C HIS A 122 -7.89 5.50 6.47
N ASP A 123 -9.09 5.75 5.93
CA ASP A 123 -9.60 7.08 5.59
C ASP A 123 -10.71 7.57 6.55
N ASP A 124 -10.78 6.99 7.76
CA ASP A 124 -11.86 7.25 8.73
C ASP A 124 -13.27 7.05 8.12
N VAL A 125 -13.39 6.15 7.14
CA VAL A 125 -14.66 5.81 6.50
C VAL A 125 -15.23 4.51 7.06
N ASP A 126 -16.56 4.44 7.03
CA ASP A 126 -17.33 3.33 7.57
C ASP A 126 -17.06 2.02 6.80
N GLU A 127 -16.60 1.01 7.53
CA GLU A 127 -16.48 -0.37 7.05
C GLU A 127 -17.85 -1.07 6.99
N LEU A 128 -17.89 -2.25 6.37
CA LEU A 128 -19.03 -3.15 6.51
C LEU A 128 -19.01 -3.76 7.92
N GLU A 129 -19.81 -3.20 8.81
CA GLU A 129 -19.96 -3.69 10.18
C GLU A 129 -21.44 -3.95 10.52
N PRO A 130 -21.74 -4.86 11.47
CA PRO A 130 -23.11 -5.19 11.86
C PRO A 130 -23.95 -3.98 12.28
N THR A 131 -23.29 -2.96 12.85
CA THR A 131 -23.91 -1.77 13.43
C THR A 131 -23.83 -0.52 12.55
N ILE A 132 -23.40 -0.65 11.29
CA ILE A 132 -23.19 0.47 10.38
C ILE A 132 -24.16 0.36 9.20
N ASP A 133 -25.07 1.33 9.11
CA ASP A 133 -26.03 1.39 8.00
C ASP A 133 -25.31 1.78 6.70
N PRO A 134 -25.72 1.23 5.55
CA PRO A 134 -25.21 1.66 4.25
C PRO A 134 -25.36 3.19 4.06
N PRO A 135 -24.37 3.90 3.49
CA PRO A 135 -24.39 5.36 3.35
C PRO A 135 -25.60 5.89 2.56
N SER A 136 -26.08 5.09 1.61
CA SER A 136 -27.22 5.39 0.74
C SER A 136 -28.54 4.79 1.24
N ALA A 137 -28.61 4.26 2.46
CA ALA A 137 -29.82 3.69 3.04
C ALA A 137 -30.96 4.72 2.97
N THR A 138 -31.79 4.60 1.94
CA THR A 138 -32.95 5.47 1.79
C THR A 138 -33.85 5.21 3.00
N ALA A 139 -34.57 6.24 3.45
CA ALA A 139 -35.49 6.19 4.59
C ALA A 139 -36.68 5.18 4.44
N LYS A 140 -36.59 4.21 3.51
CA LYS A 140 -37.58 3.18 3.19
C LYS A 140 -37.44 1.91 4.03
N GLN A 141 -36.26 1.59 4.58
CA GLN A 141 -36.07 0.46 5.51
C GLN A 141 -35.74 0.94 6.92
N ALA A 142 -36.11 0.13 7.92
CA ALA A 142 -35.63 0.34 9.27
C ALA A 142 -34.11 0.16 9.28
N PRO A 143 -33.33 1.02 9.97
CA PRO A 143 -31.88 0.89 10.06
C PRO A 143 -31.48 -0.51 10.51
N CYS A 144 -30.66 -1.20 9.72
CA CYS A 144 -30.15 -2.52 10.08
C CYS A 144 -29.23 -2.44 11.30
N SER A 145 -28.62 -1.26 11.53
CA SER A 145 -27.75 -0.96 12.67
C SER A 145 -28.48 -1.12 14.01
N ALA A 146 -29.78 -0.83 14.06
CA ALA A 146 -30.58 -0.90 15.28
C ALA A 146 -30.66 -2.32 15.87
N SER A 147 -30.49 -3.33 15.02
CA SER A 147 -30.48 -4.75 15.41
C SER A 147 -29.11 -5.41 15.29
N ALA A 148 -28.05 -4.63 15.00
CA ALA A 148 -26.74 -5.13 14.61
C ALA A 148 -26.85 -6.19 13.50
N GLY A 149 -27.65 -5.90 12.47
CA GLY A 149 -28.03 -6.85 11.42
C GLY A 149 -27.60 -6.41 10.03
N CYS A 150 -26.79 -5.35 9.90
CA CYS A 150 -26.30 -4.91 8.60
C CYS A 150 -25.39 -5.96 7.97
N PRO A 151 -25.29 -6.04 6.64
CA PRO A 151 -24.36 -6.95 5.98
C PRO A 151 -22.92 -6.69 6.43
N ALA A 152 -22.25 -7.71 6.95
CA ALA A 152 -20.87 -7.60 7.42
C ALA A 152 -20.08 -8.89 7.09
N PRO A 153 -18.74 -8.79 6.92
CA PRO A 153 -17.89 -9.95 6.75
C PRO A 153 -17.87 -10.79 8.04
N MET A 154 -17.73 -12.11 7.90
CA MET A 154 -17.57 -13.06 8.99
C MET A 154 -16.20 -13.72 8.87
N TYR A 155 -15.34 -13.56 9.88
CA TYR A 155 -13.95 -14.02 9.83
C TYR A 155 -13.77 -15.42 10.44
N PHE A 156 -13.06 -16.28 9.72
CA PHE A 156 -12.83 -17.68 10.09
C PHE A 156 -11.34 -18.02 10.13
N GLN A 157 -11.00 -18.95 11.01
CA GLN A 157 -9.69 -19.58 11.07
C GLN A 157 -9.85 -21.09 11.22
N ASN A 158 -9.16 -21.88 10.39
CA ASN A 158 -9.23 -23.35 10.39
C ASN A 158 -10.68 -23.89 10.35
N GLY A 159 -11.56 -23.20 9.63
CA GLY A 159 -12.99 -23.51 9.53
C GLY A 159 -13.83 -23.12 10.75
N GLU A 160 -13.24 -22.58 11.82
CA GLU A 160 -13.94 -22.06 12.99
C GLU A 160 -14.27 -20.57 12.80
N TYR A 161 -15.52 -20.20 13.07
CA TYR A 161 -15.95 -18.80 13.08
C TYR A 161 -15.46 -18.11 14.36
N LEU A 162 -14.82 -16.95 14.21
CA LEU A 162 -14.22 -16.22 15.34
C LEU A 162 -15.19 -15.24 16.02
N GLY A 163 -16.34 -14.95 15.41
CA GLY A 163 -17.30 -13.97 15.91
C GLY A 163 -18.54 -14.56 16.59
N THR A 164 -19.46 -13.67 16.96
CA THR A 164 -20.81 -13.97 17.45
C THR A 164 -21.92 -13.39 16.56
N TYR A 165 -21.62 -12.38 15.74
CA TYR A 165 -22.52 -11.85 14.71
C TYR A 165 -22.80 -12.90 13.61
N SER A 166 -23.99 -12.89 13.01
CA SER A 166 -24.25 -13.62 11.76
C SER A 166 -25.53 -13.10 11.09
N ASN A 167 -25.43 -12.70 9.82
CA ASN A 167 -26.57 -12.57 8.89
C ASN A 167 -26.70 -13.79 7.95
N ASN A 168 -25.91 -14.85 8.18
CA ASN A 168 -25.75 -15.95 7.25
C ASN A 168 -26.05 -17.32 7.88
N ALA A 169 -27.33 -17.71 7.84
CA ALA A 169 -27.83 -18.99 8.33
C ALA A 169 -27.18 -20.23 7.67
N ALA A 170 -26.53 -20.08 6.51
CA ALA A 170 -25.83 -21.18 5.85
C ALA A 170 -24.49 -21.52 6.51
N LEU A 171 -23.92 -20.59 7.29
CA LEU A 171 -22.64 -20.78 7.99
C LEU A 171 -22.87 -20.98 9.48
N VAL A 172 -23.61 -20.06 10.11
CA VAL A 172 -23.86 -20.03 11.55
C VAL A 172 -25.25 -19.47 11.80
N ASN A 173 -25.94 -19.88 12.87
CA ASN A 173 -27.26 -19.35 13.21
C ASN A 173 -27.26 -17.81 13.20
N VAL A 174 -28.25 -17.21 12.55
CA VAL A 174 -28.42 -15.75 12.49
C VAL A 174 -28.60 -15.21 13.91
N THR A 175 -27.88 -14.12 14.21
CA THR A 175 -27.92 -13.46 15.52
C THR A 175 -28.49 -12.04 15.40
N SER A 176 -28.73 -11.39 16.54
CA SER A 176 -29.20 -10.02 16.61
C SER A 176 -28.64 -9.36 17.86
N GLY A 177 -28.24 -8.09 17.75
CA GLY A 177 -27.60 -7.34 18.84
C GLY A 177 -26.15 -7.74 19.11
N GLU A 178 -25.53 -8.51 18.21
CA GLU A 178 -24.14 -8.94 18.28
C GLU A 178 -23.32 -8.11 17.28
N ASP A 179 -22.23 -7.49 17.73
CA ASP A 179 -21.34 -6.66 16.93
C ASP A 179 -19.98 -7.32 16.64
N ASN A 180 -19.64 -8.42 17.31
CA ASN A 180 -18.40 -9.13 17.06
C ASN A 180 -18.51 -10.03 15.82
N PHE A 181 -17.95 -9.60 14.70
CA PHE A 181 -17.90 -10.35 13.45
C PHE A 181 -16.58 -11.11 13.22
N GLY A 182 -15.70 -11.15 14.24
CA GLY A 182 -14.49 -11.95 14.28
C GLY A 182 -13.20 -11.24 13.86
N LEU A 183 -13.28 -9.98 13.39
CA LEU A 183 -12.13 -9.21 12.93
C LEU A 183 -11.07 -9.01 14.02
N ASP A 184 -11.50 -8.66 15.24
CA ASP A 184 -10.64 -8.39 16.41
C ASP A 184 -9.72 -9.59 16.78
N ASP A 185 -10.12 -10.82 16.45
CA ASP A 185 -9.33 -12.03 16.68
C ASP A 185 -8.55 -12.47 15.42
N TYR A 186 -8.94 -11.98 14.24
CA TYR A 186 -8.38 -12.33 12.93
C TYR A 186 -7.20 -11.43 12.57
N GLU A 187 -7.42 -10.12 12.50
CA GLU A 187 -6.47 -9.12 12.01
C GLU A 187 -5.15 -9.10 12.79
N PRO A 188 -5.13 -9.12 14.15
CA PRO A 188 -3.86 -9.04 14.89
C PRO A 188 -2.90 -10.19 14.62
N LYS A 189 -3.37 -11.31 14.06
CA LYS A 189 -2.53 -12.46 13.69
C LYS A 189 -1.70 -12.18 12.44
N PHE A 190 -2.17 -11.32 11.54
CA PHE A 190 -1.45 -10.91 10.33
C PHE A 190 -0.24 -10.02 10.63
N LEU A 191 -0.19 -9.43 11.83
CA LEU A 191 0.93 -8.61 12.31
C LEU A 191 1.98 -9.41 13.10
N GLN A 192 1.79 -10.72 13.29
CA GLN A 192 2.78 -11.59 13.91
C GLN A 192 3.90 -11.93 12.91
N PRO A 193 5.10 -12.35 13.35
CA PRO A 193 6.13 -12.82 12.42
C PRO A 193 5.58 -13.89 11.47
N ILE A 194 5.99 -13.87 10.20
CA ILE A 194 5.39 -14.72 9.16
C ILE A 194 5.36 -16.21 9.52
N THR A 195 6.39 -16.74 10.20
CA THR A 195 6.40 -18.14 10.64
C THR A 195 5.29 -18.45 11.64
N GLN A 196 5.00 -17.53 12.58
CA GLN A 196 3.85 -17.67 13.49
C GLN A 196 2.52 -17.49 12.75
N TRP A 197 2.47 -16.60 11.77
CA TRP A 197 1.28 -16.43 10.92
C TRP A 197 0.94 -17.72 10.16
N VAL A 198 1.94 -18.40 9.59
CA VAL A 198 1.76 -19.70 8.92
C VAL A 198 1.29 -20.79 9.90
N GLU A 199 1.80 -20.80 11.14
CA GLU A 199 1.37 -21.76 12.18
C GLU A 199 -0.12 -21.64 12.56
N HIS A 200 -0.74 -20.48 12.34
CA HIS A 200 -2.18 -20.29 12.61
C HIS A 200 -3.08 -21.06 11.64
N GLY A 201 -2.55 -21.51 10.50
CA GLY A 201 -3.28 -22.32 9.52
C GLY A 201 -4.09 -21.50 8.52
N GLU A 202 -5.28 -21.99 8.17
CA GLU A 202 -6.07 -21.43 7.07
C GLU A 202 -6.95 -20.27 7.53
N PHE A 203 -6.88 -19.16 6.81
CA PHE A 203 -7.70 -17.99 7.03
C PHE A 203 -8.75 -17.84 5.93
N MET A 204 -9.97 -17.41 6.30
CA MET A 204 -11.05 -17.19 5.35
C MET A 204 -11.99 -16.08 5.84
N VAL A 205 -12.50 -15.28 4.91
CA VAL A 205 -13.56 -14.30 5.17
C VAL A 205 -14.79 -14.67 4.38
N ALA A 206 -15.96 -14.75 5.03
CA ALA A 206 -17.22 -14.98 4.35
C ALA A 206 -18.06 -13.70 4.35
N LEU A 207 -18.57 -13.30 3.19
CA LEU A 207 -19.44 -12.14 3.05
C LEU A 207 -20.74 -12.55 2.36
N LYS A 208 -21.88 -12.26 3.00
CA LYS A 208 -23.20 -12.33 2.40
C LYS A 208 -23.76 -10.92 2.41
N PHE A 209 -23.80 -10.29 1.24
CA PHE A 209 -24.38 -8.96 1.09
C PHE A 209 -25.87 -9.09 0.76
N ASP A 210 -26.74 -8.84 1.74
CA ASP A 210 -28.19 -9.07 1.64
C ASP A 210 -29.04 -7.80 1.75
N ASP A 211 -28.52 -6.70 1.17
CA ASP A 211 -29.27 -5.48 0.93
C ASP A 211 -29.60 -5.32 -0.57
N ASP A 212 -30.86 -5.63 -0.93
CA ASP A 212 -31.35 -5.48 -2.31
C ASP A 212 -31.82 -4.05 -2.65
N ASP A 213 -31.81 -3.11 -1.70
CA ASP A 213 -32.08 -1.70 -1.96
C ASP A 213 -30.80 -0.88 -2.20
N PHE A 214 -29.63 -1.36 -1.76
CA PHE A 214 -28.34 -0.71 -1.99
C PHE A 214 -27.94 -0.71 -3.48
N ASP A 215 -27.78 0.46 -4.08
CA ASP A 215 -27.54 0.67 -5.52
C ASP A 215 -26.18 1.31 -5.83
N GLU A 216 -25.22 1.21 -4.91
CA GLU A 216 -23.83 1.61 -5.11
C GLU A 216 -22.90 0.39 -5.11
N ASP A 217 -21.60 0.64 -5.27
CA ASP A 217 -20.56 -0.37 -5.16
C ASP A 217 -20.04 -0.44 -3.71
N ILE A 218 -19.48 -1.59 -3.34
CA ILE A 218 -18.67 -1.73 -2.13
C ILE A 218 -17.23 -2.04 -2.52
N PHE A 219 -16.33 -2.08 -1.54
CA PHE A 219 -14.90 -2.21 -1.76
C PHE A 219 -14.33 -3.32 -0.89
N TYR A 220 -13.35 -4.05 -1.43
CA TYR A 220 -12.43 -4.84 -0.63
C TYR A 220 -11.11 -4.10 -0.49
N PHE A 221 -10.46 -4.17 0.65
CA PHE A 221 -9.22 -3.45 0.93
C PHE A 221 -8.33 -4.25 1.91
N CYS A 222 -7.15 -3.73 2.22
CA CYS A 222 -6.24 -4.31 3.21
C CYS A 222 -6.34 -3.49 4.49
N HIS A 223 -6.55 -4.12 5.66
CA HIS A 223 -6.58 -3.37 6.94
C HIS A 223 -5.21 -2.84 7.40
N VAL A 224 -4.11 -3.33 6.79
CA VAL A 224 -2.74 -2.97 7.20
C VAL A 224 -2.12 -1.97 6.24
N HIS A 225 -2.42 -2.07 4.94
CA HIS A 225 -1.79 -1.28 3.88
C HIS A 225 -2.85 -0.51 3.08
N GLN A 226 -2.84 0.82 3.20
CA GLN A 226 -3.71 1.72 2.43
C GLN A 226 -3.38 1.65 0.92
N TYR A 227 -4.30 2.09 0.05
CA TYR A 227 -4.16 2.15 -1.41
C TYR A 227 -4.25 0.81 -2.15
N MET A 228 -4.64 -0.25 -1.45
CA MET A 228 -4.84 -1.59 -2.02
C MET A 228 -6.30 -1.91 -2.36
N THR A 229 -7.19 -0.91 -2.34
CA THR A 229 -8.62 -1.12 -2.57
C THR A 229 -8.89 -1.70 -3.95
N GLY A 230 -9.76 -2.71 -4.03
CA GLY A 230 -10.48 -3.05 -5.25
C GLY A 230 -11.99 -2.99 -5.10
N ARG A 231 -12.69 -3.04 -6.23
CA ARG A 231 -14.13 -2.76 -6.33
C ARG A 231 -14.96 -4.04 -6.36
N ILE A 232 -16.14 -3.98 -5.76
CA ILE A 232 -17.17 -5.01 -5.82
C ILE A 232 -18.44 -4.40 -6.42
N LYS A 233 -18.86 -4.94 -7.56
CA LYS A 233 -20.15 -4.64 -8.19
C LYS A 233 -21.24 -5.52 -7.60
N ILE A 234 -22.33 -4.90 -7.17
CA ILE A 234 -23.50 -5.63 -6.68
C ILE A 234 -24.38 -6.04 -7.86
N ILE A 235 -24.68 -7.33 -7.97
CA ILE A 235 -25.53 -7.94 -9.00
C ILE A 235 -26.90 -8.23 -8.40
N SER A 236 -27.97 -7.79 -9.06
CA SER A 236 -29.34 -8.02 -8.57
C SER A 236 -29.69 -9.51 -8.64
N SER A 237 -30.20 -10.03 -7.52
CA SER A 237 -30.75 -11.39 -7.46
C SER A 237 -31.97 -11.60 -8.36
N SER A 238 -32.67 -10.51 -8.73
CA SER A 238 -33.92 -10.57 -9.50
C SER A 238 -33.71 -10.51 -11.02
N SER A 239 -32.79 -9.67 -11.50
CA SER A 239 -32.52 -9.50 -12.92
C SER A 239 -31.24 -10.20 -13.40
N GLY A 240 -30.29 -10.47 -12.49
CA GLY A 240 -28.94 -10.93 -12.85
C GLY A 240 -28.06 -9.83 -13.44
N ASP A 241 -28.54 -8.58 -13.50
CA ASP A 241 -27.78 -7.44 -13.98
C ASP A 241 -27.06 -6.74 -12.83
N VAL A 242 -25.97 -6.04 -13.16
CA VAL A 242 -25.28 -5.12 -12.24
C VAL A 242 -26.25 -4.00 -11.84
N LYS A 243 -26.40 -3.76 -10.54
CA LYS A 243 -27.33 -2.74 -10.02
C LYS A 243 -26.92 -1.33 -10.44
N ASN A 244 -25.62 -1.05 -10.44
CA ASN A 244 -25.08 0.22 -10.89
C ASN A 244 -23.97 0.05 -11.94
N PRO A 245 -24.23 0.41 -13.21
CA PRO A 245 -23.21 0.30 -14.26
C PRO A 245 -22.08 1.33 -14.10
N LEU A 246 -22.29 2.39 -13.31
CA LEU A 246 -21.30 3.42 -13.04
C LEU A 246 -20.44 3.02 -11.83
N ASN A 247 -19.16 3.38 -11.86
CA ASN A 247 -18.25 3.18 -10.73
C ASN A 247 -18.48 4.24 -9.65
N ILE A 248 -19.42 3.97 -8.74
CA ILE A 248 -19.82 4.89 -7.68
C ILE A 248 -19.84 4.12 -6.34
N PRO A 249 -19.14 4.62 -5.31
CA PRO A 249 -18.22 5.77 -5.31
C PRO A 249 -16.96 5.57 -6.19
N PRO A 250 -16.29 6.64 -6.66
CA PRO A 250 -15.01 6.48 -7.37
C PRO A 250 -13.88 6.08 -6.41
N ILE A 251 -12.85 5.39 -6.92
CA ILE A 251 -11.59 5.24 -6.19
C ILE A 251 -10.78 6.52 -6.43
N PRO A 252 -10.35 7.25 -5.38
CA PRO A 252 -9.83 8.62 -5.52
C PRO A 252 -8.37 8.69 -5.98
N TYR A 253 -7.76 7.55 -6.30
CA TYR A 253 -6.37 7.45 -6.74
C TYR A 253 -6.25 6.44 -7.91
N ALA A 254 -5.16 6.57 -8.65
CA ALA A 254 -4.76 5.57 -9.64
C ALA A 254 -3.92 4.49 -8.95
N TYR A 255 -4.01 3.26 -9.45
CA TYR A 255 -3.05 2.23 -9.07
C TYR A 255 -1.67 2.52 -9.66
N ASP A 256 -0.65 2.01 -8.98
CA ASP A 256 0.72 2.01 -9.40
C ASP A 256 0.88 1.39 -10.79
N VAL A 257 1.77 2.00 -11.59
CA VAL A 257 2.17 1.47 -12.89
C VAL A 257 3.65 1.12 -12.81
N VAL A 258 3.94 -0.17 -12.93
CA VAL A 258 5.31 -0.69 -12.85
C VAL A 258 5.96 -0.59 -14.23
N SER A 259 7.12 0.09 -14.30
CA SER A 259 7.89 0.25 -15.53
C SER A 259 8.45 -1.08 -16.05
N GLU A 260 8.91 -1.13 -17.30
CA GLU A 260 9.59 -2.34 -17.83
C GLU A 260 10.86 -2.68 -17.05
N PHE A 261 11.62 -1.67 -16.63
CA PHE A 261 12.82 -1.85 -15.81
C PHE A 261 12.45 -2.48 -14.46
N ASP A 262 11.47 -1.90 -13.78
CA ASP A 262 11.01 -2.36 -12.47
C ASP A 262 10.37 -3.76 -12.54
N GLN A 263 9.62 -4.07 -13.60
CA GLN A 263 9.08 -5.41 -13.84
C GLN A 263 10.20 -6.45 -13.98
N SER A 264 11.31 -6.08 -14.62
CA SER A 264 12.47 -6.97 -14.78
C SER A 264 13.21 -7.21 -13.46
N CYS A 265 13.29 -6.18 -12.60
CA CYS A 265 13.95 -6.25 -11.31
C CYS A 265 13.04 -6.76 -10.17
N GLY A 266 11.72 -6.77 -10.37
CA GLY A 266 10.75 -7.01 -9.29
C GLY A 266 10.63 -5.83 -8.31
N THR A 267 10.94 -4.61 -8.76
CA THR A 267 11.01 -3.40 -7.93
C THR A 267 9.86 -2.44 -8.23
N PHE A 268 9.91 -1.24 -7.64
CA PHE A 268 9.01 -0.16 -7.96
C PHE A 268 9.74 1.20 -7.95
N ASN A 269 9.42 2.03 -8.95
CA ASN A 269 9.83 3.42 -9.10
C ASN A 269 11.35 3.67 -9.17
N LEU A 270 12.10 2.82 -9.89
CA LEU A 270 13.57 2.94 -10.00
C LEU A 270 14.09 3.39 -11.37
N THR A 271 13.20 3.54 -12.36
CA THR A 271 13.60 3.82 -13.76
C THR A 271 14.53 5.02 -13.88
N ASP A 272 14.22 6.11 -13.16
CA ASP A 272 14.96 7.37 -13.24
C ASP A 272 16.29 7.36 -12.47
N TYR A 273 16.57 6.29 -11.71
CA TYR A 273 17.74 6.16 -10.84
C TYR A 273 18.78 5.17 -11.39
N GLN A 274 18.59 4.68 -12.63
CA GLN A 274 19.59 3.87 -13.31
C GLN A 274 20.89 4.67 -13.52
N LEU A 275 22.03 4.02 -13.32
CA LEU A 275 23.32 4.64 -13.56
C LEU A 275 23.67 4.72 -15.06
N PRO A 276 24.39 5.77 -15.51
CA PRO A 276 24.90 6.88 -14.71
C PRO A 276 23.82 7.89 -14.31
N HIS A 277 23.87 8.37 -13.06
CA HIS A 277 22.98 9.41 -12.53
C HIS A 277 23.81 10.52 -11.88
N ALA A 278 23.46 11.80 -12.11
CA ALA A 278 24.30 12.94 -11.72
C ALA A 278 24.45 13.12 -10.19
N GLU A 279 23.51 12.58 -9.43
CA GLU A 279 23.44 12.69 -7.97
C GLU A 279 23.96 11.42 -7.27
N CYS A 280 24.48 10.46 -8.03
CA CYS A 280 24.97 9.18 -7.53
C CYS A 280 26.43 8.95 -7.96
N PRO A 281 27.20 8.14 -7.21
CA PRO A 281 28.46 7.59 -7.67
C PRO A 281 28.32 6.83 -9.00
N ASP A 282 29.44 6.55 -9.64
CA ASP A 282 29.51 5.76 -10.87
C ASP A 282 29.16 4.27 -10.67
N LYS A 283 29.27 3.78 -9.42
CA LYS A 283 28.86 2.45 -8.98
C LYS A 283 28.66 2.36 -7.46
N PHE A 284 27.82 1.42 -7.03
CA PHE A 284 27.61 0.98 -5.66
C PHE A 284 28.09 -0.47 -5.45
N VAL A 285 28.01 -1.31 -6.48
CA VAL A 285 28.40 -2.73 -6.46
C VAL A 285 29.74 -2.91 -7.17
N CYS A 286 30.74 -3.37 -6.42
CA CYS A 286 32.09 -3.64 -6.95
C CYS A 286 32.25 -5.10 -7.39
N ASP A 287 33.23 -5.33 -8.27
CA ASP A 287 33.72 -6.67 -8.65
C ASP A 287 32.65 -7.65 -9.18
N VAL A 288 31.65 -7.13 -9.92
CA VAL A 288 30.60 -7.93 -10.57
C VAL A 288 31.21 -8.86 -11.64
N PRO A 289 31.04 -10.20 -11.55
CA PRO A 289 31.57 -11.14 -12.54
C PRO A 289 30.99 -10.93 -13.94
N GLU A 290 31.86 -10.78 -14.94
CA GLU A 290 31.43 -10.52 -16.33
C GLU A 290 30.68 -11.69 -16.98
N ASP A 291 30.99 -12.92 -16.57
CA ASP A 291 30.46 -14.16 -17.13
C ASP A 291 29.13 -14.62 -16.48
N ASN A 292 28.71 -13.99 -15.38
CA ASN A 292 27.44 -14.26 -14.72
C ASN A 292 26.39 -13.20 -15.07
N THR A 293 25.68 -13.41 -16.18
CA THR A 293 24.67 -12.46 -16.67
C THR A 293 23.53 -12.24 -15.68
N ALA A 294 23.08 -13.27 -14.97
CA ALA A 294 22.00 -13.14 -13.97
C ALA A 294 22.42 -12.26 -12.79
N LEU A 295 23.63 -12.49 -12.25
CA LEU A 295 24.16 -11.67 -11.17
C LEU A 295 24.43 -10.24 -11.65
N LYS A 296 24.91 -10.05 -12.87
CA LYS A 296 25.10 -8.73 -13.47
C LYS A 296 23.78 -7.96 -13.56
N SER A 297 22.70 -8.59 -14.03
CA SER A 297 21.37 -7.98 -14.07
C SER A 297 20.86 -7.63 -12.68
N PHE A 298 20.99 -8.54 -11.71
CA PHE A 298 20.62 -8.28 -10.32
C PHE A 298 21.41 -7.12 -9.73
N SER A 299 22.73 -7.07 -9.96
CA SER A 299 23.58 -5.96 -9.53
C SER A 299 23.11 -4.64 -10.13
N SER A 300 22.75 -4.58 -11.41
CA SER A 300 22.20 -3.36 -12.01
C SER A 300 20.87 -2.91 -11.37
N CYS A 301 20.06 -3.83 -10.86
CA CYS A 301 18.89 -3.47 -10.06
C CYS A 301 19.31 -2.82 -8.73
N ILE A 302 20.28 -3.42 -8.01
CA ILE A 302 20.83 -2.88 -6.75
C ILE A 302 21.40 -1.46 -6.95
N GLU A 303 22.15 -1.24 -8.03
CA GLU A 303 22.70 0.08 -8.38
C GLU A 303 21.61 1.18 -8.44
N ALA A 304 20.47 0.87 -9.07
CA ALA A 304 19.36 1.82 -9.18
C ALA A 304 18.66 2.05 -7.83
N MET A 305 18.52 1.00 -7.01
CA MET A 305 17.92 1.13 -5.67
C MET A 305 18.78 1.98 -4.74
N ASP A 306 20.10 1.75 -4.73
CA ASP A 306 21.03 2.52 -3.91
C ASP A 306 21.14 3.97 -4.40
N CYS A 307 21.08 4.20 -5.72
CA CYS A 307 20.98 5.55 -6.25
C CYS A 307 19.69 6.26 -5.80
N ALA A 308 18.54 5.59 -5.88
CA ALA A 308 17.26 6.13 -5.39
C ALA A 308 17.32 6.46 -3.90
N MET A 309 17.94 5.60 -3.09
CA MET A 309 18.15 5.85 -1.66
C MET A 309 19.02 7.09 -1.43
N VAL A 310 20.17 7.22 -2.10
CA VAL A 310 21.06 8.37 -1.94
C VAL A 310 20.36 9.67 -2.32
N VAL A 311 19.64 9.68 -3.45
CA VAL A 311 18.89 10.87 -3.87
C VAL A 311 17.79 11.20 -2.85
N GLY A 312 16.96 10.23 -2.48
CA GLY A 312 15.85 10.46 -1.54
C GLY A 312 16.32 10.84 -0.12
N MET A 313 17.46 10.33 0.33
CA MET A 313 18.08 10.68 1.61
C MET A 313 18.92 11.96 1.54
N THR A 314 18.91 12.70 0.44
CA THR A 314 19.57 14.01 0.37
C THR A 314 18.51 15.08 0.51
N ASN A 315 18.29 15.59 1.73
CA ASN A 315 17.20 16.51 2.04
C ASN A 315 17.70 17.84 2.61
N TYR A 316 16.87 18.87 2.49
CA TYR A 316 16.94 20.05 3.34
C TYR A 316 16.42 19.71 4.76
N VAL A 317 16.44 20.72 5.63
CA VAL A 317 15.80 20.66 6.95
C VAL A 317 14.80 21.82 7.05
N SER A 318 13.93 21.93 6.05
CA SER A 318 13.02 23.07 5.87
C SER A 318 12.02 23.18 7.03
N ALA A 319 11.59 22.03 7.56
CA ALA A 319 10.70 21.95 8.72
C ALA A 319 11.40 22.28 10.06
N GLN A 320 12.73 22.39 10.10
CA GLN A 320 13.52 22.62 11.32
C GLN A 320 13.15 21.65 12.46
N SER A 321 12.93 20.37 12.12
CA SER A 321 12.46 19.33 13.03
C SER A 321 13.28 18.06 12.84
N GLU A 322 13.80 17.51 13.94
CA GLU A 322 14.50 16.23 13.92
C GLU A 322 13.56 15.08 13.52
N VAL A 323 12.26 15.19 13.85
CA VAL A 323 11.25 14.20 13.46
C VAL A 323 11.05 14.22 11.95
N ALA A 324 10.88 15.40 11.36
CA ALA A 324 10.71 15.53 9.91
C ALA A 324 11.96 15.01 9.17
N LEU A 325 13.15 15.46 9.59
CA LEU A 325 14.41 15.00 9.00
C LEU A 325 14.58 13.48 9.12
N PHE A 326 14.28 12.89 10.28
CA PHE A 326 14.33 11.44 10.43
C PHE A 326 13.42 10.74 9.43
N ILE A 327 12.18 11.22 9.26
CA ILE A 327 11.21 10.60 8.36
C ILE A 327 11.62 10.77 6.89
N HIS A 328 12.04 11.97 6.47
CA HIS A 328 12.52 12.23 5.11
C HIS A 328 13.71 11.35 4.73
N GLN A 329 14.53 10.97 5.71
CA GLN A 329 15.64 10.03 5.53
C GLN A 329 15.18 8.57 5.55
N MET A 330 14.24 8.23 6.43
CA MET A 330 13.88 6.83 6.70
C MET A 330 12.90 6.26 5.67
N ILE A 331 12.03 7.08 5.06
CA ILE A 331 11.16 6.64 3.97
C ILE A 331 11.97 6.07 2.78
N PRO A 332 12.89 6.82 2.15
CA PRO A 332 13.69 6.30 1.04
C PRO A 332 14.62 5.15 1.46
N HIS A 333 15.10 5.15 2.71
CA HIS A 333 15.84 4.01 3.26
C HIS A 333 14.98 2.73 3.31
N HIS A 334 13.72 2.83 3.77
CA HIS A 334 12.80 1.70 3.78
C HIS A 334 12.38 1.27 2.38
N GLN A 335 12.13 2.22 1.47
CA GLN A 335 11.80 1.92 0.07
C GLN A 335 12.94 1.14 -0.61
N ASN A 336 14.20 1.48 -0.33
CA ASN A 336 15.36 0.72 -0.80
C ASN A 336 15.33 -0.73 -0.26
N ALA A 337 15.15 -0.90 1.05
CA ALA A 337 15.10 -2.23 1.67
C ALA A 337 13.95 -3.09 1.12
N VAL A 338 12.77 -2.51 0.90
CA VAL A 338 11.62 -3.17 0.26
C VAL A 338 11.97 -3.60 -1.16
N ASN A 339 12.55 -2.71 -1.97
CA ASN A 339 12.95 -3.03 -3.35
C ASN A 339 14.03 -4.11 -3.41
N MET A 340 15.05 -4.07 -2.53
CA MET A 340 16.06 -5.13 -2.43
C MET A 340 15.43 -6.47 -2.07
N ALA A 341 14.49 -6.46 -1.11
CA ALA A 341 13.83 -7.68 -0.67
C ALA A 341 12.97 -8.30 -1.78
N LYS A 342 12.18 -7.49 -2.48
CA LYS A 342 11.39 -7.93 -3.64
C LYS A 342 12.27 -8.43 -4.78
N ALA A 343 13.38 -7.75 -5.07
CA ALA A 343 14.28 -8.17 -6.14
C ALA A 343 14.91 -9.54 -5.86
N LEU A 344 15.30 -9.82 -4.61
CA LEU A 344 15.79 -11.15 -4.25
C LEU A 344 14.69 -12.22 -4.33
N LEU A 345 13.47 -11.92 -3.91
CA LEU A 345 12.32 -12.83 -4.10
C LEU A 345 12.06 -13.10 -5.59
N LYS A 346 12.22 -12.09 -6.44
CA LYS A 346 11.97 -12.15 -7.89
C LYS A 346 12.93 -13.09 -8.62
N THR A 347 14.16 -13.26 -8.13
CA THR A 347 15.16 -14.13 -8.79
C THR A 347 14.73 -15.61 -8.80
N GLY A 348 13.88 -16.02 -7.85
CA GLY A 348 13.49 -17.41 -7.65
C GLY A 348 14.66 -18.31 -7.22
N THR A 349 15.76 -17.74 -6.73
CA THR A 349 16.93 -18.53 -6.30
C THR A 349 16.77 -19.18 -4.94
N LEU A 350 15.84 -18.67 -4.11
CA LEU A 350 15.51 -19.27 -2.82
C LEU A 350 14.50 -20.40 -3.04
N THR A 351 14.78 -21.58 -2.49
CA THR A 351 13.87 -22.73 -2.53
C THR A 351 13.24 -22.95 -1.17
N CYS A 352 11.98 -22.53 -1.00
CA CYS A 352 11.23 -22.74 0.24
C CYS A 352 9.79 -23.23 -0.02
N ASP A 353 9.60 -24.54 -0.01
CA ASP A 353 8.28 -25.15 -0.20
C ASP A 353 7.36 -24.91 1.02
N ASP A 354 7.94 -24.85 2.22
CA ASP A 354 7.23 -24.66 3.49
C ASP A 354 8.02 -23.73 4.41
N LEU A 355 7.45 -22.56 4.72
CA LEU A 355 8.07 -21.50 5.54
C LEU A 355 8.37 -21.93 6.97
N LEU A 356 7.83 -23.07 7.44
CA LEU A 356 8.15 -23.63 8.75
C LEU A 356 9.42 -24.51 8.73
N GLN A 357 10.00 -24.77 7.57
CA GLN A 357 11.25 -25.53 7.48
C GLN A 357 12.44 -24.69 7.95
N GLU A 358 13.29 -25.30 8.77
CA GLU A 358 14.55 -24.71 9.23
C GLU A 358 15.65 -24.83 8.16
N SER A 359 15.45 -24.19 7.00
CA SER A 359 16.47 -24.04 5.95
C SER A 359 16.90 -22.58 5.82
N ASP A 360 18.12 -22.34 5.36
CA ASP A 360 18.64 -20.98 5.13
C ASP A 360 17.78 -20.23 4.10
N ASP A 361 17.31 -20.91 3.05
CA ASP A 361 16.44 -20.34 2.02
C ASP A 361 15.07 -19.94 2.59
N CYS A 362 14.46 -20.77 3.43
CA CYS A 362 13.20 -20.45 4.10
C CYS A 362 13.34 -19.32 5.12
N ALA A 363 14.43 -19.32 5.89
CA ALA A 363 14.74 -18.24 6.80
C ALA A 363 14.90 -16.90 6.04
N MET A 364 15.57 -16.93 4.88
CA MET A 364 15.69 -15.76 4.02
C MET A 364 14.35 -15.34 3.42
N GLU A 365 13.53 -16.25 2.88
CA GLU A 365 12.20 -15.88 2.36
C GLU A 365 11.33 -15.23 3.44
N ALA A 366 11.34 -15.77 4.67
CA ALA A 366 10.61 -15.20 5.80
C ALA A 366 11.07 -13.77 6.10
N ILE A 367 12.39 -13.54 6.20
CA ILE A 367 12.96 -12.20 6.42
C ILE A 367 12.57 -11.23 5.30
N LEU A 368 12.63 -11.67 4.03
CA LEU A 368 12.31 -10.81 2.89
C LEU A 368 10.84 -10.38 2.91
N ARG A 369 9.91 -11.30 3.21
CA ARG A 369 8.48 -10.98 3.31
C ARG A 369 8.18 -10.07 4.50
N ASP A 370 8.82 -10.29 5.65
CA ASP A 370 8.74 -9.38 6.81
C ASP A 370 9.25 -7.97 6.46
N ILE A 371 10.35 -7.86 5.70
CA ILE A 371 10.87 -6.57 5.21
C ILE A 371 9.86 -5.90 4.28
N VAL A 372 9.38 -6.60 3.26
CA VAL A 372 8.48 -6.02 2.24
C VAL A 372 7.23 -5.45 2.89
N ASN A 373 6.51 -6.25 3.66
CA ASN A 373 5.25 -5.82 4.24
C ASN A 373 5.47 -4.93 5.48
N GLY A 374 6.38 -5.32 6.37
CA GLY A 374 6.62 -4.59 7.61
C GLY A 374 7.16 -3.17 7.39
N GLN A 375 8.07 -2.99 6.42
CA GLN A 375 8.60 -1.65 6.12
C GLN A 375 7.63 -0.81 5.30
N ASN A 376 6.81 -1.40 4.43
CA ASN A 376 5.73 -0.67 3.75
C ASN A 376 4.69 -0.11 4.75
N MET A 377 4.28 -0.91 5.75
CA MET A 377 3.43 -0.41 6.84
C MET A 377 4.11 0.76 7.59
N GLN A 378 5.42 0.67 7.86
CA GLN A 378 6.17 1.75 8.53
C GLN A 378 6.28 3.01 7.66
N ILE A 379 6.46 2.88 6.33
CA ILE A 379 6.45 4.00 5.38
C ILE A 379 5.11 4.75 5.48
N GLN A 380 3.98 4.04 5.44
CA GLN A 380 2.66 4.67 5.54
C GLN A 380 2.47 5.36 6.90
N ALA A 381 2.88 4.72 7.99
CA ALA A 381 2.83 5.34 9.32
C ALA A 381 3.68 6.63 9.39
N MET A 382 4.87 6.63 8.79
CA MET A 382 5.74 7.80 8.72
C MET A 382 5.15 8.92 7.85
N ARG A 383 4.54 8.58 6.70
CA ARG A 383 3.80 9.55 5.86
C ARG A 383 2.64 10.19 6.65
N GLY A 384 1.89 9.41 7.42
CA GLY A 384 0.84 9.92 8.31
C GLY A 384 1.35 10.83 9.42
N VAL A 385 2.56 10.58 9.95
CA VAL A 385 3.19 11.50 10.92
C VAL A 385 3.53 12.84 10.26
N LEU A 386 4.10 12.86 9.04
CA LEU A 386 4.35 14.11 8.31
C LEU A 386 3.07 14.91 8.11
N GLU A 387 2.00 14.26 7.65
CA GLU A 387 0.70 14.90 7.44
C GLU A 387 0.11 15.46 8.73
N SER A 388 0.04 14.65 9.79
CA SER A 388 -0.56 15.07 11.08
C SER A 388 0.19 16.23 11.74
N MET A 389 1.50 16.34 11.49
CA MET A 389 2.34 17.42 11.98
C MET A 389 2.42 18.61 11.01
N ASN A 390 1.75 18.53 9.86
CA ASN A 390 1.77 19.53 8.79
C ASN A 390 3.21 19.83 8.31
N TYR A 391 4.03 18.80 8.17
CA TYR A 391 5.34 18.85 7.55
C TYR A 391 5.24 18.55 6.04
N PRO A 392 6.20 19.03 5.22
CA PRO A 392 6.27 18.63 3.81
C PRO A 392 6.37 17.11 3.66
N ALA A 393 5.69 16.54 2.67
CA ALA A 393 5.79 15.12 2.35
C ALA A 393 7.22 14.74 1.88
N GLU A 394 7.86 15.66 1.16
CA GLU A 394 9.22 15.55 0.62
C GLU A 394 10.00 16.84 0.95
N ASP A 395 11.33 16.73 1.09
CA ASP A 395 12.21 17.89 1.33
C ASP A 395 13.54 17.75 0.58
N ASP A 396 13.49 17.30 -0.67
CA ASP A 396 14.67 16.92 -1.47
C ASP A 396 15.64 18.08 -1.73
N CYS A 397 16.93 17.78 -1.60
CA CYS A 397 18.05 18.66 -1.85
C CYS A 397 18.94 18.06 -2.96
N LYS A 398 18.92 18.69 -4.13
CA LYS A 398 19.68 18.17 -5.28
C LYS A 398 21.17 18.42 -5.13
N VAL A 399 21.98 17.35 -5.14
CA VAL A 399 23.43 17.42 -4.97
C VAL A 399 24.12 16.58 -6.04
N THR A 400 24.94 17.22 -6.88
CA THR A 400 25.73 16.53 -7.90
C THR A 400 26.98 15.89 -7.30
N VAL A 401 27.23 14.62 -7.61
CA VAL A 401 28.47 13.91 -7.25
C VAL A 401 29.50 14.16 -8.36
N LEU A 402 30.56 14.91 -8.06
CA LEU A 402 31.68 15.10 -8.98
C LEU A 402 32.63 13.91 -8.87
N ALA A 403 32.83 13.16 -9.96
CA ALA A 403 33.93 12.21 -10.05
C ALA A 403 35.24 13.00 -9.98
N ILE A 404 36.08 12.68 -8.99
CA ILE A 404 37.45 13.20 -8.94
C ILE A 404 38.25 12.30 -9.86
N ASP A 405 38.59 12.79 -11.06
CA ASP A 405 39.50 12.08 -11.94
C ASP A 405 40.85 11.91 -11.21
N GLU A 406 41.20 10.67 -10.85
CA GLU A 406 42.55 10.33 -10.39
C GLU A 406 43.53 10.39 -11.58
N ASP A 407 43.79 11.58 -12.09
CA ASP A 407 44.92 11.84 -12.98
C ASP A 407 45.87 12.86 -12.35
N GLU A 408 46.38 12.55 -11.15
CA GLU A 408 47.60 13.16 -10.63
C GLU A 408 48.50 12.13 -9.94
N THR A 409 49.11 11.25 -10.74
CA THR A 409 50.38 10.61 -10.35
C THR A 409 51.57 11.30 -11.02
N ASN A 410 52.03 12.43 -10.45
CA ASN A 410 53.46 12.66 -10.22
C ASN A 410 53.77 13.96 -9.46
N GLY A 411 54.12 13.80 -8.18
CA GLY A 411 55.25 14.47 -7.53
C GLY A 411 55.27 16.00 -7.46
N SER A 412 54.89 16.53 -6.30
CA SER A 412 55.75 17.43 -5.51
C SER A 412 55.05 17.84 -4.22
N THR A 413 55.78 17.71 -3.12
CA THR A 413 55.51 18.30 -1.80
C THR A 413 54.90 19.70 -1.88
N GLY A 414 53.74 19.93 -1.27
CA GLY A 414 53.15 21.28 -1.22
C GLY A 414 51.89 21.38 -0.37
N LYS A 415 52.03 22.06 0.77
CA LYS A 415 51.01 22.42 1.77
C LYS A 415 49.60 22.74 1.23
N SER A 416 48.62 22.18 1.94
CA SER A 416 47.21 22.61 1.96
C SER A 416 47.09 24.13 2.11
N THR A 417 46.37 24.77 1.18
CA THR A 417 45.86 26.12 1.36
C THR A 417 44.48 26.21 0.73
N MET A 418 43.46 26.50 1.55
CA MET A 418 42.09 26.81 1.14
C MET A 418 42.10 27.90 0.06
N VAL A 419 41.44 27.65 -1.08
CA VAL A 419 41.20 28.69 -2.09
C VAL A 419 39.86 29.36 -1.80
N ASN A 420 39.97 30.60 -1.37
CA ASN A 420 38.88 31.52 -1.10
C ASN A 420 38.44 32.18 -2.43
N ASN A 421 37.14 32.18 -2.69
CA ASN A 421 36.54 32.61 -3.95
C ASN A 421 36.61 34.14 -4.12
N LYS A 422 37.30 34.66 -5.14
CA LYS A 422 37.17 36.06 -5.56
C LYS A 422 37.16 36.22 -7.08
N LEU A 423 35.99 36.58 -7.58
CA LEU A 423 35.66 37.08 -8.90
C LEU A 423 36.47 38.36 -9.21
N VAL A 424 37.21 38.40 -10.32
CA VAL A 424 37.86 39.62 -10.85
C VAL A 424 37.31 39.93 -12.23
N LEU A 425 36.62 41.06 -12.34
CA LEU A 425 36.11 41.65 -13.58
C LEU A 425 37.24 42.45 -14.25
N VAL A 426 37.56 42.13 -15.49
CA VAL A 426 38.64 42.75 -16.29
C VAL A 426 38.16 44.09 -16.85
N ALA A 427 38.93 45.16 -16.60
CA ALA A 427 38.79 46.47 -17.24
C ALA A 427 39.76 46.58 -18.42
N THR A 428 39.31 47.14 -19.55
CA THR A 428 40.17 47.53 -20.68
C THR A 428 40.06 49.03 -20.96
N LEU A 429 41.23 49.66 -21.08
CA LEU A 429 41.52 51.08 -21.29
C LEU A 429 40.98 51.67 -22.61
N MET A 430 40.66 52.98 -22.59
CA MET A 430 41.20 54.06 -23.47
C MET A 430 40.92 55.41 -22.78
N VAL A 431 41.89 56.16 -22.23
CA VAL A 431 42.81 57.13 -22.88
C VAL A 431 42.09 58.21 -23.71
N THR A 432 41.82 59.40 -23.17
CA THR A 432 42.59 60.67 -23.38
C THR A 432 41.77 61.94 -23.04
N THR A 433 42.46 62.83 -22.29
CA THR A 433 42.55 64.30 -22.41
C THR A 433 41.42 65.28 -22.01
N LEU A 434 41.86 66.21 -21.13
CA LEU A 434 41.57 67.66 -21.05
C LEU A 434 40.14 68.10 -20.66
N ALA A 435 39.90 69.14 -19.85
CA ALA A 435 40.72 70.14 -19.18
C ALA A 435 39.87 70.84 -18.11
N THR A 436 40.53 71.34 -17.07
CA THR A 436 40.23 72.58 -16.28
C THR A 436 38.80 73.15 -16.30
N LEU A 437 38.13 73.12 -15.14
CA LEU A 437 38.03 74.26 -14.19
C LEU A 437 37.39 73.79 -12.89
#